data_AF-A0A954XLW8-F1
#
_entry.id   AF-A0A954XLW8-F1
#
_cell.length_a   1.000
_cell.length_b   1.000
_cell.length_c   1.000
_cell.angle_alpha   90.00
_cell.angle_beta   90.00
_cell.angle_gamma   90.00
#
_symmetry.space_group_name_H-M   'P 1'
#
loop_
_entity.id
_entity.type
_entity.pdbx_description
1 polymer ?
#
loop_
_entity_poly.entity_id
_entity_poly.type
_entity_poly.pdbx_seq_one_letter_code
_entity_poly.pdbx_strand_id
1 'polypeptide(L)'
;MKLRDEFLRELQAIVGQTNRRVTVADGPRILRCEVDQGTALAAAVYEFILESKELAQVDTAILQQSSQSLCNRVNYLLEPISPIETDIDGCVVQMRSNPPQQNESGKYYYELFLRRGGSIALYRYEKQPGAIRSRVPVTLTHEVLGRLCEDFNATIEEILAS
;
A
#
# COMPACT_ATOMS: atom_id res chain seq x y z
N MET A 1 -6.04 -3.43 15.55
CA MET A 1 -5.18 -2.68 16.49
C MET A 1 -3.79 -3.31 16.63
N LYS A 2 -3.66 -4.58 17.02
CA LYS A 2 -2.35 -5.21 17.28
C LYS A 2 -1.32 -5.07 16.14
N LEU A 3 -1.70 -5.38 14.89
CA LEU A 3 -0.79 -5.27 13.74
C LEU A 3 -0.26 -3.84 13.53
N ARG A 4 -1.13 -2.81 13.66
CA ARG A 4 -0.73 -1.40 13.56
C ARG A 4 0.24 -1.03 14.69
N ASP A 5 -0.11 -1.36 15.92
CA ASP A 5 0.64 -0.92 17.09
C ASP A 5 2.04 -1.59 17.14
N GLU A 6 2.14 -2.87 16.74
CA GLU A 6 3.42 -3.56 16.55
C GLU A 6 4.23 -2.94 15.41
N PHE A 7 3.60 -2.66 14.27
CA PHE A 7 4.27 -2.02 13.14
C PHE A 7 4.86 -0.64 13.50
N LEU A 8 4.09 0.20 14.19
CA LEU A 8 4.56 1.52 14.61
C LEU A 8 5.69 1.44 15.63
N ARG A 9 5.67 0.43 16.50
CA ARG A 9 6.78 0.15 17.44
C ARG A 9 8.06 -0.24 16.69
N GLU A 10 7.96 -1.13 15.71
CA GLU A 10 9.10 -1.53 14.89
C GLU A 10 9.66 -0.37 14.05
N LEU A 11 8.79 0.50 13.51
CA LEU A 11 9.23 1.74 12.84
C LEU A 11 10.03 2.65 13.80
N GLN A 12 9.57 2.82 15.04
CA GLN A 12 10.30 3.61 16.03
C GLN A 12 11.65 2.98 16.40
N ALA A 13 11.73 1.65 16.46
CA ALA A 13 12.97 0.94 16.78
C ALA A 13 14.06 1.11 15.70
N ILE A 14 13.69 1.44 14.47
CA ILE A 14 14.62 1.64 13.34
C ILE A 14 14.90 3.11 13.02
N VAL A 15 14.46 4.06 13.85
CA VAL A 15 14.75 5.49 13.64
C VAL A 15 16.26 5.74 13.54
N GLY A 16 16.67 6.53 12.54
CA GLY A 16 18.07 6.81 12.25
C GLY A 16 18.81 5.70 11.50
N GLN A 17 18.16 4.55 11.24
CA GLN A 17 18.69 3.49 10.40
C GLN A 17 18.22 3.66 8.95
N THR A 18 18.97 3.05 8.03
CA THR A 18 18.67 3.04 6.59
C THR A 18 18.56 1.62 6.06
N ASN A 19 17.85 1.45 4.93
CA ASN A 19 17.70 0.17 4.21
C ASN A 19 17.25 -0.98 5.12
N ARG A 20 16.20 -0.74 5.89
CA ARG A 20 15.62 -1.73 6.81
C ARG A 20 14.34 -2.30 6.24
N ARG A 21 14.08 -3.56 6.54
CA ARG A 21 12.77 -4.17 6.32
C ARG A 21 12.09 -4.35 7.66
N VAL A 22 10.89 -3.79 7.79
CA VAL A 22 10.00 -4.04 8.92
C VAL A 22 9.03 -5.13 8.52
N THR A 23 8.84 -6.13 9.38
CA THR A 23 7.88 -7.21 9.17
C THR A 23 7.21 -7.53 10.49
N VAL A 24 5.89 -7.39 10.52
CA VAL A 24 5.06 -7.76 11.68
C VAL A 24 3.94 -8.69 11.24
N ALA A 25 3.46 -9.53 12.14
CA ALA A 25 2.44 -10.51 11.82
C ALA A 25 1.39 -10.59 12.92
N ASP A 26 0.13 -10.75 12.51
CA ASP A 26 -0.98 -11.00 13.42
C ASP A 26 -1.88 -12.07 12.80
N GLY A 27 -1.81 -13.29 13.35
CA GLY A 27 -2.49 -14.45 12.80
C GLY A 27 -2.06 -14.73 11.35
N PRO A 28 -3.01 -14.79 10.38
CA PRO A 28 -2.71 -15.06 8.98
C PRO A 28 -2.16 -13.86 8.20
N ARG A 29 -2.13 -12.67 8.82
CA ARG A 29 -1.78 -11.41 8.16
C ARG A 29 -0.34 -11.02 8.47
N ILE A 30 0.41 -10.66 7.43
CA ILE A 30 1.83 -10.26 7.53
C ILE A 30 1.97 -8.89 6.86
N LEU A 31 2.31 -7.87 7.63
CA LEU A 31 2.63 -6.55 7.09
C LEU A 31 4.14 -6.44 6.87
N ARG A 32 4.54 -6.05 5.66
CA ARG A 32 5.92 -5.78 5.27
C ARG A 32 6.07 -4.35 4.76
N CYS A 33 7.18 -3.73 5.14
CA CYS A 33 7.53 -2.40 4.67
C CYS A 33 9.05 -2.33 4.44
N GLU A 34 9.48 -1.92 3.26
CA GLU A 34 10.89 -1.59 3.00
C GLU A 34 11.12 -0.10 3.22
N VAL A 35 11.95 0.19 4.20
CA VAL A 35 12.26 1.54 4.70
C VAL A 35 13.66 1.93 4.23
N ASP A 36 13.71 2.96 3.40
CA ASP A 36 14.94 3.59 2.94
C ASP A 36 15.60 4.37 4.08
N GLN A 37 14.82 5.23 4.75
CA GLN A 37 15.26 6.06 5.87
C GLN A 37 14.11 6.29 6.85
N GLY A 38 14.37 6.11 8.15
CA GLY A 38 13.42 6.39 9.23
C GLY A 38 13.80 7.62 10.07
N THR A 39 12.81 8.45 10.40
CA THR A 39 12.91 9.60 11.31
C THR A 39 11.92 9.43 12.47
N ALA A 40 11.95 10.31 13.48
CA ALA A 40 11.05 10.22 14.62
C ALA A 40 9.54 10.25 14.26
N LEU A 41 9.18 10.89 13.13
CA LEU A 41 7.79 11.14 12.74
C LEU A 41 7.40 10.57 11.37
N ALA A 42 8.37 10.15 10.55
CA ALA A 42 8.14 9.72 9.18
C ALA A 42 9.19 8.72 8.71
N ALA A 43 8.82 7.94 7.70
CA ALA A 43 9.70 7.01 7.02
C ALA A 43 9.60 7.19 5.50
N ALA A 44 10.75 7.17 4.83
CA ALA A 44 10.83 7.01 3.39
C ALA A 44 10.73 5.51 3.07
N VAL A 45 9.72 5.11 2.31
CA VAL A 45 9.39 3.69 2.07
C VAL A 45 9.28 3.36 0.58
N TYR A 46 9.81 2.22 0.16
CA TYR A 46 9.69 1.73 -1.23
C TYR A 46 8.43 0.90 -1.47
N GLU A 47 8.01 0.16 -0.44
CA GLU A 47 6.84 -0.70 -0.50
C GLU A 47 6.15 -0.77 0.86
N PHE A 48 4.83 -0.94 0.82
CA PHE A 48 4.01 -1.22 1.99
C PHE A 48 2.98 -2.27 1.61
N ILE A 49 3.13 -3.49 2.15
CA ILE A 49 2.42 -4.69 1.69
C ILE A 49 1.80 -5.39 2.88
N LEU A 50 0.48 -5.59 2.86
CA LEU A 50 -0.21 -6.51 3.75
C LEU A 50 -0.50 -7.81 3.01
N GLU A 51 0.19 -8.89 3.38
CA GLU A 51 -0.07 -10.23 2.88
C GLU A 51 -1.10 -10.96 3.76
N SER A 52 -2.04 -11.69 3.15
CA SER A 52 -2.92 -12.60 3.87
C SER A 52 -3.43 -13.74 2.99
N LYS A 53 -3.24 -14.97 3.43
CA LYS A 53 -3.79 -16.17 2.75
C LYS A 53 -5.32 -16.21 2.76
N GLU A 54 -5.96 -15.38 3.57
CA GLU A 54 -7.41 -15.24 3.64
C GLU A 54 -8.03 -14.80 2.30
N LEU A 55 -7.25 -14.13 1.43
CA LEU A 55 -7.71 -13.69 0.11
C LEU A 55 -7.57 -14.75 -1.00
N ALA A 56 -7.19 -15.99 -0.67
CA ALA A 56 -6.85 -17.00 -1.68
C ALA A 56 -8.02 -17.46 -2.56
N GLN A 57 -9.25 -17.39 -2.05
CA GLN A 57 -10.45 -17.94 -2.71
C GLN A 57 -11.51 -16.87 -3.03
N VAL A 58 -11.11 -15.60 -3.10
CA VAL A 58 -12.03 -14.47 -3.28
C VAL A 58 -12.45 -14.32 -4.74
N ASP A 59 -13.73 -14.04 -4.96
CA ASP A 59 -14.27 -13.72 -6.29
C ASP A 59 -13.77 -12.34 -6.77
N THR A 60 -13.50 -12.22 -8.08
CA THR A 60 -13.10 -10.96 -8.72
C THR A 60 -14.12 -9.84 -8.53
N ALA A 61 -15.41 -10.15 -8.49
CA ALA A 61 -16.46 -9.17 -8.24
C ALA A 61 -16.33 -8.53 -6.85
N ILE A 62 -16.02 -9.33 -5.84
CA ILE A 62 -15.76 -8.86 -4.46
C ILE A 62 -14.50 -8.00 -4.44
N LEU A 63 -13.42 -8.42 -5.13
CA LEU A 63 -12.20 -7.61 -5.22
C LEU A 63 -12.45 -6.25 -5.88
N GLN A 64 -13.24 -6.21 -6.95
CA GLN A 64 -13.60 -4.96 -7.60
C GLN A 64 -14.37 -4.04 -6.66
N GLN A 65 -15.38 -4.55 -5.95
CA GLN A 65 -16.14 -3.78 -4.97
C GLN A 65 -15.23 -3.26 -3.85
N SER A 66 -14.43 -4.14 -3.22
CA SER A 66 -13.54 -3.77 -2.13
C SER A 66 -12.43 -2.80 -2.57
N SER A 67 -12.01 -2.83 -3.84
CA SER A 67 -11.07 -1.84 -4.38
C SER A 67 -11.66 -0.42 -4.37
N GLN A 68 -12.95 -0.28 -4.67
CA GLN A 68 -13.62 1.01 -4.64
C GLN A 68 -13.76 1.53 -3.21
N SER A 69 -14.11 0.65 -2.26
CA SER A 69 -14.13 0.97 -0.84
C SER A 69 -12.75 1.38 -0.32
N LEU A 70 -11.69 0.68 -0.74
CA LEU A 70 -10.32 1.02 -0.38
C LEU A 70 -9.90 2.39 -0.94
N CYS A 71 -10.19 2.70 -2.20
CA CYS A 71 -9.95 4.03 -2.78
C CYS A 71 -10.64 5.14 -1.99
N ASN A 72 -11.87 4.91 -1.52
CA ASN A 72 -12.61 5.90 -0.73
C ASN A 72 -12.01 6.09 0.68
N ARG A 73 -11.47 5.03 1.28
CA ARG A 73 -10.77 5.09 2.58
C ARG A 73 -9.42 5.80 2.49
N VAL A 74 -8.64 5.48 1.45
CA VAL A 74 -7.30 6.05 1.18
C VAL A 74 -7.42 7.40 0.46
N ASN A 75 -8.07 8.35 1.14
CA ASN A 75 -8.33 9.71 0.65
C ASN A 75 -7.39 10.78 1.25
N TYR A 76 -6.39 10.34 2.01
CA TYR A 76 -5.46 11.19 2.76
C TYR A 76 -4.05 11.19 2.16
N LEU A 77 -3.85 10.50 1.04
CA LEU A 77 -2.66 10.69 0.22
C LEU A 77 -2.83 11.98 -0.60
N LEU A 78 -1.72 12.65 -0.91
CA LEU A 78 -1.72 13.92 -1.64
C LEU A 78 -2.35 13.82 -3.04
N GLU A 79 -2.48 12.61 -3.59
CA GLU A 79 -3.19 12.35 -4.83
C GLU A 79 -4.33 11.37 -4.60
N PRO A 80 -5.55 11.65 -5.10
CA PRO A 80 -6.65 10.69 -5.05
C PRO A 80 -6.29 9.44 -5.86
N ILE A 81 -6.67 8.26 -5.37
CA ILE A 81 -6.43 6.97 -6.04
C ILE A 81 -7.75 6.45 -6.62
N SER A 82 -7.72 6.01 -7.88
CA SER A 82 -8.85 5.37 -8.55
C SER A 82 -8.44 4.03 -9.19
N PRO A 83 -9.36 3.05 -9.31
CA PRO A 83 -9.12 1.86 -10.13
C PRO A 83 -8.77 2.24 -11.56
N ILE A 84 -7.83 1.54 -12.17
CA ILE A 84 -7.42 1.73 -13.57
C ILE A 84 -7.49 0.45 -14.40
N GLU A 85 -7.39 -0.71 -13.76
CA GLU A 85 -7.39 -2.01 -14.44
C GLU A 85 -7.89 -3.09 -13.48
N THR A 86 -8.72 -3.99 -14.01
CA THR A 86 -9.11 -5.24 -13.35
C THR A 86 -8.73 -6.38 -14.28
N ASP A 87 -7.69 -7.11 -13.89
CA ASP A 87 -7.29 -8.34 -14.56
C ASP A 87 -8.12 -9.49 -13.99
N ILE A 88 -9.06 -10.01 -14.79
CA ILE A 88 -9.96 -11.11 -14.40
C ILE A 88 -9.19 -12.43 -14.35
N ASP A 89 -8.23 -12.65 -15.25
CA ASP A 89 -7.48 -13.90 -15.32
C ASP A 89 -6.43 -13.96 -14.20
N GLY A 90 -5.72 -12.85 -13.97
CA GLY A 90 -4.77 -12.68 -12.87
C GLY A 90 -5.42 -12.40 -11.52
N CYS A 91 -6.71 -12.04 -11.50
CA CYS A 91 -7.47 -11.63 -10.31
C CYS A 91 -6.77 -10.54 -9.49
N VAL A 92 -6.40 -9.48 -10.19
CA VAL A 92 -5.75 -8.29 -9.63
C VAL A 92 -6.54 -7.06 -10.02
N VAL A 93 -6.85 -6.22 -9.02
CA VAL A 93 -7.30 -4.86 -9.26
C VAL A 93 -6.13 -3.91 -9.03
N GLN A 94 -5.77 -3.16 -10.06
CA GLN A 94 -4.78 -2.10 -9.98
C GLN A 94 -5.50 -0.75 -9.87
N MET A 95 -5.07 0.03 -8.88
CA MET A 95 -5.50 1.41 -8.68
C MET A 95 -4.28 2.33 -8.75
N ARG A 96 -4.47 3.57 -9.18
CA ARG A 96 -3.40 4.55 -9.37
C ARG A 96 -3.85 5.96 -8.97
N SER A 97 -2.90 6.80 -8.57
CA SER A 97 -3.12 8.25 -8.48
C SER A 97 -3.72 8.81 -9.76
N ASN A 98 -4.82 9.55 -9.63
CA ASN A 98 -5.53 10.14 -10.76
C ASN A 98 -6.23 11.47 -10.38
N PRO A 99 -5.66 12.63 -10.75
CA PRO A 99 -4.47 12.79 -11.57
C PRO A 99 -3.17 12.43 -10.81
N PRO A 100 -2.12 11.99 -11.52
CA PRO A 100 -0.79 11.86 -10.93
C PRO A 100 -0.18 13.24 -10.63
N GLN A 101 0.71 13.33 -9.65
CA GLN A 101 1.56 14.50 -9.45
C GLN A 101 2.48 14.71 -10.66
N GLN A 102 2.62 15.96 -11.09
CA GLN A 102 3.48 16.33 -12.22
C GLN A 102 4.39 17.48 -11.81
N ASN A 103 5.64 17.41 -12.27
CA ASN A 103 6.59 18.53 -12.22
C ASN A 103 7.33 18.62 -13.57
N GLU A 104 8.26 19.58 -13.70
CA GLU A 104 9.09 19.75 -14.91
C GLU A 104 9.88 18.47 -15.26
N SER A 105 10.17 17.67 -14.24
CA SER A 105 10.88 16.39 -14.32
C SER A 105 9.92 15.20 -14.42
N GLY A 106 8.73 15.33 -15.00
CA GLY A 106 7.86 14.17 -15.26
C GLY A 106 6.80 13.89 -14.18
N LYS A 107 6.39 12.61 -14.09
CA LYS A 107 5.19 12.21 -13.34
C LYS A 107 5.53 11.30 -12.17
N TYR A 108 4.91 11.56 -11.03
CA TYR A 108 4.94 10.69 -9.86
C TYR A 108 3.53 10.21 -9.56
N TYR A 109 3.39 8.96 -9.15
CA TYR A 109 2.08 8.40 -8.80
C TYR A 109 2.21 7.22 -7.85
N TYR A 110 1.19 7.02 -7.03
CA TYR A 110 0.99 5.81 -6.26
C TYR A 110 0.36 4.75 -7.13
N GLU A 111 0.71 3.50 -6.87
CA GLU A 111 -0.06 2.34 -7.31
C GLU A 111 -0.46 1.49 -6.11
N LEU A 112 -1.74 1.19 -6.03
CA LEU A 112 -2.29 0.20 -5.12
C LEU A 112 -2.65 -1.07 -5.90
N PHE A 113 -2.33 -2.22 -5.33
CA PHE A 113 -2.70 -3.52 -5.89
C PHE A 113 -3.52 -4.27 -4.85
N LEU A 114 -4.69 -4.78 -5.26
CA LEU A 114 -5.47 -5.74 -4.52
C LEU A 114 -5.46 -7.06 -5.30
N ARG A 115 -4.81 -8.10 -4.76
CA ARG A 115 -4.59 -9.37 -5.45
C ARG A 115 -5.28 -10.53 -4.75
N ARG A 116 -6.01 -11.35 -5.51
CA ARG A 116 -6.39 -12.70 -5.09
C ARG A 116 -5.15 -13.51 -4.80
N GLY A 117 -5.16 -14.33 -3.74
CA GLY A 117 -3.96 -15.07 -3.32
C GLY A 117 -3.08 -14.31 -2.32
N GLY A 118 -3.45 -13.08 -1.95
CA GLY A 118 -3.16 -12.62 -0.61
C GLY A 118 -2.28 -11.41 -0.46
N SER A 119 -2.50 -10.32 -1.21
CA SER A 119 -1.82 -9.06 -0.86
C SER A 119 -2.61 -7.81 -1.21
N ILE A 120 -2.51 -6.81 -0.32
CA ILE A 120 -2.77 -5.41 -0.62
C ILE A 120 -1.42 -4.68 -0.58
N ALA A 121 -1.04 -3.99 -1.64
CA ALA A 121 0.28 -3.38 -1.76
C ALA A 121 0.23 -1.94 -2.26
N LEU A 122 1.01 -1.05 -1.66
CA LEU A 122 1.26 0.33 -2.09
C LEU A 122 2.71 0.48 -2.56
N TYR A 123 2.88 1.14 -3.69
CA TYR A 123 4.17 1.57 -4.23
C TYR A 123 4.10 3.02 -4.72
N ARG A 124 5.25 3.70 -4.78
CA ARG A 124 5.42 4.98 -5.47
C ARG A 124 6.28 4.76 -6.72
N TYR A 125 5.84 5.33 -7.83
CA TYR A 125 6.55 5.29 -9.10
C TYR A 125 6.87 6.70 -9.60
N GLU A 126 7.97 6.80 -10.33
CA GLU A 126 8.35 7.93 -11.14
C GLU A 126 8.34 7.52 -12.62
N LYS A 127 7.89 8.41 -13.50
CA LYS A 127 7.93 8.24 -14.96
C LYS A 127 8.43 9.52 -15.61
N GLN A 128 9.69 9.49 -16.01
CA GLN A 128 10.34 10.51 -16.83
C GLN A 128 9.93 10.38 -18.31
N PRO A 129 9.90 11.48 -19.09
CA PRO A 129 9.69 11.41 -20.53
C PRO A 129 10.73 10.50 -21.22
N GLY A 130 10.26 9.57 -22.04
CA GLY A 130 11.13 8.63 -22.77
C GLY A 130 11.72 7.49 -21.92
N ALA A 131 11.51 7.46 -20.61
CA ALA A 131 12.00 6.41 -19.74
C ALA A 131 10.89 5.41 -19.33
N ILE A 132 11.32 4.20 -18.96
CA ILE A 132 10.47 3.24 -18.26
C ILE A 132 10.25 3.73 -16.83
N ARG A 133 9.07 3.47 -16.26
CA ARG A 133 8.79 3.82 -14.86
C ARG A 133 9.73 3.09 -13.90
N SER A 134 10.12 3.74 -12.82
CA SER A 134 10.94 3.18 -11.74
C SER A 134 10.22 3.33 -10.40
N ARG A 135 10.49 2.41 -9.47
CA ARG A 135 10.05 2.56 -8.07
C ARG A 135 10.95 3.57 -7.37
N VAL A 136 10.34 4.44 -6.57
CA VAL A 136 11.04 5.47 -5.78
C VAL A 136 10.50 5.46 -4.35
N PRO A 137 11.28 5.87 -3.35
CA PRO A 137 10.77 5.93 -1.99
C PRO A 137 9.78 7.09 -1.86
N VAL A 138 8.79 6.92 -0.98
CA VAL A 138 7.87 7.98 -0.56
C VAL A 138 8.02 8.24 0.92
N THR A 139 8.17 9.51 1.31
CA THR A 139 8.15 9.92 2.71
C THR A 139 6.72 10.03 3.21
N LEU A 140 6.33 9.13 4.10
CA LEU A 140 5.03 9.12 4.76
C LEU A 140 5.22 9.26 6.27
N THR A 141 4.31 9.97 6.94
CA THR A 141 4.33 10.05 8.40
C THR A 141 3.99 8.69 9.01
N HIS A 142 4.43 8.45 10.25
CA HIS A 142 4.04 7.25 11.00
C HIS A 142 2.53 7.15 11.16
N GLU A 143 1.82 8.27 11.30
CA GLU A 143 0.36 8.32 11.32
C GLU A 143 -0.25 7.80 10.01
N VAL A 144 0.23 8.27 8.87
CA VAL A 144 -0.25 7.84 7.54
C VAL A 144 0.02 6.35 7.31
N LEU A 145 1.20 5.86 7.68
CA LEU A 145 1.53 4.43 7.58
C LEU A 145 0.67 3.56 8.52
N GLY A 146 0.37 4.08 9.72
CA GLY A 146 -0.55 3.44 10.67
C GLY A 146 -1.97 3.35 10.11
N ARG A 147 -2.47 4.43 9.51
CA ARG A 147 -3.78 4.47 8.86
C ARG A 147 -3.86 3.53 7.65
N LEU A 148 -2.81 3.45 6.84
CA LEU A 148 -2.71 2.50 5.74
C LEU A 148 -2.80 1.04 6.23
N CYS A 149 -2.13 0.72 7.35
CA CYS A 149 -2.24 -0.61 7.97
C CYS A 149 -3.70 -0.93 8.35
N GLU A 150 -4.43 0.03 8.91
CA GLU A 150 -5.83 -0.15 9.29
C GLU A 150 -6.74 -0.28 8.07
N ASP A 151 -6.57 0.56 7.06
CA ASP A 151 -7.37 0.50 5.84
C ASP A 151 -7.16 -0.81 5.08
N PHE A 152 -5.92 -1.34 5.05
CA PHE A 152 -5.63 -2.63 4.43
C PHE A 152 -6.28 -3.77 5.22
N ASN A 153 -6.20 -3.76 6.56
CA ASN A 153 -6.89 -4.74 7.39
C ASN A 153 -8.42 -4.69 7.20
N ALA A 154 -9.00 -3.50 7.23
CA ALA A 154 -10.44 -3.31 7.04
C ALA A 154 -10.90 -3.79 5.66
N THR A 155 -10.05 -3.66 4.63
CA THR A 155 -10.34 -4.21 3.30
C THR A 155 -10.40 -5.73 3.32
N ILE A 156 -9.48 -6.40 4.02
CA ILE A 156 -9.53 -7.87 4.17
C ILE A 156 -10.79 -8.28 4.94
N GLU A 157 -11.15 -7.56 5.99
CA GLU A 157 -12.35 -7.85 6.79
C GLU A 157 -13.64 -7.67 5.98
N GLU A 158 -13.72 -6.61 5.18
CA GLU A 158 -14.83 -6.35 4.25
C GLU A 158 -14.99 -7.49 3.23
N ILE A 159 -13.87 -7.96 2.66
CA ILE A 159 -13.86 -9.07 1.72
C ILE A 159 -14.36 -10.37 2.38
N LEU A 160 -13.93 -10.64 3.61
CA LEU A 160 -14.32 -11.87 4.33
C LEU A 160 -15.77 -11.87 4.83
N ALA A 161 -16.38 -10.69 4.95
CA ALA A 161 -17.77 -10.54 5.34
C ALA A 161 -18.76 -10.57 4.15
N SER A 162 -18.26 -10.59 2.92
CA SER A 162 -19.04 -10.63 1.68
C SER A 162 -19.40 -12.04 1.26
#